data_AF-A0A0R1KHZ5-F1
#
_entry.id   AF-A0A0R1KHZ5-F1
#
_cell.length_a   1.000
_cell.length_b   1.000
_cell.length_c   1.000
_cell.angle_alpha   90.00
_cell.angle_beta   90.00
_cell.angle_gamma   90.00
#
_symmetry.space_group_name_H-M   'P 1'
#
loop_
_entity.id
_entity.type
_entity.pdbx_description
1 polymer ?
#
loop_
_entity_poly.entity_id
_entity_poly.type
_entity_poly.pdbx_seq_one_letter_code
_entity_poly.pdbx_strand_id
1 'polypeptide(L)'
;MSKRKIVLVATGLCAGMLVTSGIVNVPVISGTVRSEKVKAATGNKNIDIPDPKLHEALDEHFKDLDGDWTMDDLNKPTRSMNLEGYGITDLTGLEDIKVEFLYLDYNDITSIGPLLSASINQLNIGDNRISNFDEFHNLKVDLVYSSRQRVDLGTKVFTSSNLSLDLNEQFGSKKNMVNIYSIRIDDGDDLLPGEYNFSEDRILDIGSVENNKGKVRMNFKLENTFGPNDYSHPRGGIVMDYIIDTSIRINTYDTITITEGDGFDEMRGIKEFTDANGNVVEVDPSLVNIEGSVNINKAGTYPLTYTIKDNPGEGKTTVIVKEKPGTGGNSNIEDIDSKNVMTDKKEIDTYNENGKKVGTKDLLGVTNFKVTKMNTIDGTKYYQISTNEWIKESDVNEFHSNPVVIQTHHNTHTTLSTLSGNTVTNRALAANSNWYASGHVFIDGEKYYRVATNEWIHVDHGVEYEKISGVVTAKETAQLYSSKGKKTHRALMKNSKFVTDKVGTINGQTMYRVASDEWVPEELVSLN
;
A
#
# COMPACT_ATOMS: atom_id res chain seq x y z
N MET A 1 -3.79 -33.06 -54.40
CA MET A 1 -3.01 -31.97 -53.76
C MET A 1 -3.62 -31.69 -52.39
N SER A 2 -2.89 -32.05 -51.33
CA SER A 2 -3.31 -31.88 -49.93
C SER A 2 -3.20 -30.40 -49.54
N LYS A 3 -4.29 -29.79 -49.07
CA LYS A 3 -4.26 -28.47 -48.42
C LYS A 3 -4.49 -28.69 -46.93
N ARG A 4 -3.43 -28.53 -46.13
CA ARG A 4 -3.49 -28.47 -44.67
C ARG A 4 -4.03 -27.10 -44.26
N LYS A 5 -5.14 -27.05 -43.51
CA LYS A 5 -5.54 -25.88 -42.73
C LYS A 5 -4.96 -26.05 -41.31
N ILE A 6 -4.13 -25.10 -40.90
CA ILE A 6 -3.66 -24.93 -39.53
C ILE A 6 -4.69 -24.03 -38.84
N VAL A 7 -5.34 -24.53 -37.79
CA VAL A 7 -6.18 -23.73 -36.90
C VAL A 7 -5.33 -23.39 -35.68
N LEU A 8 -5.13 -22.09 -35.47
CA LEU A 8 -4.41 -21.52 -34.35
C LEU A 8 -5.38 -21.44 -33.16
N VAL A 9 -5.15 -22.25 -32.12
CA VAL A 9 -5.86 -22.10 -30.84
C VAL A 9 -5.02 -21.17 -29.98
N ALA A 10 -5.55 -19.98 -29.70
CA ALA A 10 -4.98 -19.04 -28.76
C ALA A 10 -5.40 -19.44 -27.34
N THR A 11 -4.47 -20.03 -26.58
CA THR A 11 -4.57 -20.09 -25.12
C THR A 11 -3.61 -19.07 -24.54
N GLY A 12 -4.17 -18.03 -23.90
CA GLY A 12 -3.41 -17.05 -23.14
C GLY A 12 -2.74 -17.70 -21.94
N LEU A 13 -1.43 -17.51 -21.83
CA LEU A 13 -0.66 -17.76 -20.62
C LEU A 13 0.49 -16.75 -20.58
N CYS A 14 0.57 -16.05 -19.46
CA CYS A 14 1.44 -14.90 -19.19
C CYS A 14 2.92 -15.19 -19.49
N ALA A 15 3.56 -14.22 -20.14
CA ALA A 15 5.00 -14.21 -20.39
C ALA A 15 5.78 -13.93 -19.10
N GLY A 16 6.77 -14.78 -18.81
CA GLY A 16 7.73 -14.55 -17.75
C GLY A 16 8.73 -15.69 -17.54
N MET A 17 9.51 -16.09 -18.56
CA MET A 17 10.93 -16.49 -18.43
C MET A 17 11.49 -17.08 -19.74
N LEU A 18 12.65 -16.55 -20.15
CA LEU A 18 13.59 -17.16 -21.11
C LEU A 18 14.03 -18.55 -20.62
N VAL A 19 14.15 -19.54 -21.52
CA VAL A 19 15.40 -20.29 -21.79
C VAL A 19 15.32 -20.87 -23.22
N THR A 20 16.37 -20.65 -24.00
CA THR A 20 16.59 -21.23 -25.34
C THR A 20 17.26 -22.61 -25.24
N SER A 21 17.16 -23.37 -26.33
CA SER A 21 17.96 -24.55 -26.73
C SER A 21 17.31 -25.93 -26.58
N GLY A 22 17.49 -26.75 -27.63
CA GLY A 22 17.25 -28.19 -27.58
C GLY A 22 16.44 -28.74 -28.74
N ILE A 23 17.07 -28.90 -29.91
CA ILE A 23 16.57 -29.76 -30.99
C ILE A 23 16.52 -31.19 -30.43
N VAL A 24 15.32 -31.79 -30.34
CA VAL A 24 15.17 -33.23 -30.10
C VAL A 24 14.25 -33.82 -31.16
N ASN A 25 14.81 -34.83 -31.82
CA ASN A 25 14.26 -35.63 -32.90
C ASN A 25 13.10 -36.51 -32.37
N VAL A 26 11.90 -36.41 -32.94
CA VAL A 26 10.76 -37.28 -32.58
C VAL A 26 10.70 -38.44 -33.58
N PRO A 27 10.71 -39.71 -33.13
CA PRO A 27 10.62 -40.86 -34.03
C PRO A 27 9.19 -41.06 -34.52
N VAL A 28 9.08 -41.42 -35.80
CA VAL A 28 7.86 -41.83 -36.50
C VAL A 28 7.31 -43.11 -35.85
N ILE A 29 6.10 -43.06 -35.32
CA ILE A 29 5.33 -44.27 -34.96
C ILE A 29 4.26 -44.46 -36.05
N SER A 30 4.47 -45.53 -36.82
CA SER A 30 3.55 -46.09 -37.81
C SER A 30 2.63 -47.12 -37.14
N GLY A 31 1.36 -47.15 -37.56
CA GLY A 31 0.36 -48.17 -37.21
C GLY A 31 -0.58 -47.69 -36.12
N THR A 32 -1.85 -47.40 -36.37
CA THR A 32 -2.85 -48.38 -36.85
C THR A 32 -4.00 -47.62 -37.52
N VAL A 33 -4.22 -47.86 -38.82
CA VAL A 33 -5.40 -47.36 -39.53
C VAL A 33 -6.56 -48.30 -39.20
N ARG A 34 -7.51 -47.82 -38.38
CA ARG A 34 -8.84 -48.41 -38.27
C ARG A 34 -9.77 -47.54 -39.13
N SER A 35 -10.26 -48.09 -40.23
CA SER A 35 -11.24 -47.43 -41.08
C SER A 35 -12.63 -47.61 -40.47
N GLU A 36 -13.12 -46.64 -39.72
CA GLU A 36 -14.55 -46.45 -39.54
C GLU A 36 -15.09 -45.68 -40.74
N LYS A 37 -16.22 -46.13 -41.30
CA LYS A 37 -16.98 -45.35 -42.27
C LYS A 37 -17.56 -44.15 -41.53
N VAL A 38 -16.87 -43.02 -41.59
CA VAL A 38 -17.43 -41.73 -41.17
C VAL A 38 -18.31 -41.22 -42.32
N LYS A 39 -19.63 -41.16 -42.12
CA LYS A 39 -20.52 -40.39 -43.01
C LYS A 39 -20.06 -38.93 -42.92
N ALA A 40 -19.83 -38.30 -44.07
CA ALA A 40 -19.43 -36.90 -44.13
C ALA A 40 -20.56 -36.03 -43.56
N ALA A 41 -20.29 -35.29 -42.49
CA ALA A 41 -21.15 -34.23 -41.99
C ALA A 41 -21.19 -33.10 -43.03
N THR A 42 -22.13 -33.18 -43.96
CA THR A 42 -22.48 -32.07 -44.84
C THR A 42 -23.71 -31.37 -44.30
N GLY A 43 -23.45 -30.30 -43.56
CA GLY A 43 -24.42 -29.25 -43.26
C GLY A 43 -25.19 -29.45 -41.96
N ASN A 44 -24.94 -28.58 -40.98
CA ASN A 44 -26.03 -28.10 -40.13
C ASN A 44 -25.65 -26.78 -39.48
N LYS A 45 -26.63 -25.86 -39.44
CA LYS A 45 -26.60 -24.75 -38.49
C LYS A 45 -26.39 -25.36 -37.11
N ASN A 46 -25.45 -24.82 -36.34
CA ASN A 46 -25.19 -25.20 -34.96
C ASN A 46 -26.55 -25.28 -34.23
N ILE A 47 -27.01 -26.48 -33.91
CA ILE A 47 -28.19 -26.64 -33.06
C ILE A 47 -27.68 -26.34 -31.66
N ASP A 48 -28.13 -25.23 -31.10
CA ASP A 48 -27.63 -24.76 -29.82
C ASP A 48 -28.37 -25.50 -28.70
N ILE A 49 -27.92 -26.72 -28.40
CA ILE A 49 -28.40 -27.52 -27.27
C ILE A 49 -27.26 -27.60 -26.25
N PRO A 50 -27.21 -26.67 -25.29
CA PRO A 50 -26.11 -26.61 -24.33
C PRO A 50 -26.12 -27.76 -23.32
N ASP A 51 -27.29 -28.34 -23.04
CA ASP A 51 -27.42 -29.48 -22.12
C ASP A 51 -27.09 -30.80 -22.84
N PRO A 52 -25.99 -31.49 -22.46
CA PRO A 52 -25.60 -32.75 -23.10
C PRO A 52 -26.61 -33.88 -22.84
N LYS A 53 -27.39 -33.82 -21.75
CA LYS A 53 -28.44 -34.80 -21.45
C LYS A 53 -29.67 -34.58 -22.31
N LEU A 54 -29.99 -33.32 -22.62
CA LEU A 54 -31.01 -33.02 -23.61
C LEU A 54 -30.58 -33.50 -25.00
N HIS A 55 -29.33 -33.25 -25.39
CA HIS A 55 -28.80 -33.73 -26.66
C HIS A 55 -28.84 -35.26 -26.74
N GLU A 56 -28.42 -35.98 -25.69
CA GLU A 56 -28.48 -37.44 -25.60
C GLU A 56 -29.92 -37.97 -25.75
N ALA A 57 -30.89 -37.33 -25.10
CA ALA A 57 -32.30 -37.71 -25.20
C ALA A 57 -32.86 -37.50 -26.63
N LEU A 58 -32.44 -36.43 -27.30
CA LEU A 58 -32.84 -36.15 -28.69
C LEU A 58 -32.16 -37.11 -29.69
N ASP A 59 -30.89 -37.45 -29.48
CA ASP A 59 -30.20 -38.47 -30.27
C ASP A 59 -30.93 -39.82 -30.21
N GLU A 60 -31.38 -40.23 -29.03
CA GLU A 60 -32.17 -41.46 -28.86
C GLU A 60 -33.57 -41.33 -29.47
N HIS A 61 -34.21 -40.16 -29.38
CA HIS A 61 -35.51 -39.90 -30.02
C HIS A 61 -35.44 -40.02 -31.55
N PHE A 62 -34.35 -39.52 -32.14
CA PHE A 62 -34.14 -39.49 -33.59
C PHE A 62 -33.27 -40.62 -34.13
N LYS A 63 -32.95 -41.64 -33.34
CA LYS A 63 -32.04 -42.74 -33.70
C LYS A 63 -32.38 -43.49 -34.99
N ASP A 64 -33.66 -43.48 -35.37
CA ASP A 64 -34.17 -44.17 -36.56
C ASP A 64 -34.05 -43.30 -37.84
N LEU A 65 -33.55 -42.06 -37.75
CA LEU A 65 -33.29 -41.21 -38.90
C LEU A 65 -32.02 -41.64 -39.66
N ASP A 66 -32.05 -41.45 -40.97
CA ASP A 66 -30.94 -41.76 -41.87
C ASP A 66 -29.85 -40.65 -41.84
N GLY A 67 -29.08 -40.58 -40.75
CA GLY A 67 -28.04 -39.56 -40.52
C GLY A 67 -28.30 -38.72 -39.28
N ASP A 68 -27.44 -37.72 -39.04
CA ASP A 68 -27.60 -36.82 -37.89
C ASP A 68 -28.88 -35.98 -38.07
N TRP A 69 -29.66 -35.84 -37.00
CA TRP A 69 -30.87 -35.03 -36.99
C TRP A 69 -30.54 -33.53 -37.10
N THR A 70 -31.50 -32.75 -37.60
CA THR A 70 -31.35 -31.31 -37.84
C THR A 70 -32.38 -30.50 -37.06
N MET A 71 -32.24 -29.18 -36.98
CA MET A 71 -33.29 -28.30 -36.40
C MET A 71 -34.62 -28.41 -37.18
N ASP A 72 -34.55 -28.68 -38.49
CA ASP A 72 -35.74 -28.91 -39.30
C ASP A 72 -36.41 -30.24 -38.93
N ASP A 73 -35.64 -31.26 -38.50
CA ASP A 73 -36.20 -32.51 -38.00
C ASP A 73 -36.83 -32.34 -36.62
N LEU A 74 -36.19 -31.57 -35.74
CA LEU A 74 -36.71 -31.23 -34.41
C LEU A 74 -38.03 -30.43 -34.49
N ASN A 75 -38.15 -29.51 -35.45
CA ASN A 75 -39.32 -28.65 -35.61
C ASN A 75 -40.44 -29.26 -36.47
N LYS A 76 -40.26 -30.46 -37.02
CA LYS A 76 -41.34 -31.18 -37.70
C LYS A 76 -42.41 -31.57 -36.67
N PRO A 77 -43.70 -31.33 -36.97
CA PRO A 77 -44.78 -31.78 -36.11
C PRO A 77 -44.69 -33.27 -35.82
N THR A 78 -44.54 -33.64 -34.55
CA THR A 78 -44.52 -35.03 -34.10
C THR A 78 -45.64 -35.31 -33.11
N ARG A 79 -46.11 -36.55 -33.06
CA ARG A 79 -47.15 -36.95 -32.11
C ARG A 79 -46.60 -36.93 -30.69
N SER A 80 -45.43 -37.53 -30.47
CA SER A 80 -44.90 -37.67 -29.12
C SER A 80 -43.39 -37.58 -29.12
N MET A 81 -42.85 -36.90 -28.11
CA MET A 81 -41.43 -36.82 -27.85
C MET A 81 -41.18 -37.22 -26.40
N ASN A 82 -40.45 -38.31 -26.21
CA ASN A 82 -40.16 -38.85 -24.88
C ASN A 82 -38.71 -38.54 -24.50
N LEU A 83 -38.55 -37.65 -23.52
CA LEU A 83 -37.29 -37.18 -22.96
C LEU A 83 -37.25 -37.43 -21.44
N GLU A 84 -37.99 -38.43 -20.96
CA GLU A 84 -38.12 -38.79 -19.54
C GLU A 84 -36.84 -39.46 -19.00
N GLY A 85 -36.39 -39.07 -17.80
CA GLY A 85 -35.38 -39.83 -17.05
C GLY A 85 -33.92 -39.68 -17.51
N TYR A 86 -33.60 -38.68 -18.32
CA TYR A 86 -32.24 -38.46 -18.84
C TYR A 86 -31.34 -37.61 -17.93
N GLY A 87 -31.93 -36.97 -16.91
CA GLY A 87 -31.23 -36.01 -16.04
C GLY A 87 -31.04 -34.66 -16.72
N ILE A 88 -32.00 -34.25 -17.56
CA ILE A 88 -32.01 -32.95 -18.24
C ILE A 88 -32.16 -31.84 -17.22
N THR A 89 -31.39 -30.77 -17.36
CA THR A 89 -31.40 -29.59 -16.48
C THR A 89 -31.83 -28.31 -17.19
N ASP A 90 -31.53 -28.19 -18.49
CA ASP A 90 -31.81 -27.03 -19.33
C ASP A 90 -32.47 -27.47 -20.65
N LEU A 91 -33.52 -26.73 -21.02
CA LEU A 91 -34.38 -27.01 -22.18
C LEU A 91 -34.07 -26.12 -23.39
N THR A 92 -33.00 -25.32 -23.32
CA THR A 92 -32.56 -24.47 -24.42
C THR A 92 -32.33 -25.30 -25.69
N GLY A 93 -32.87 -24.81 -26.81
CA GLY A 93 -32.95 -25.51 -28.09
C GLY A 93 -34.33 -26.10 -28.40
N LEU A 94 -35.26 -26.13 -27.42
CA LEU A 94 -36.63 -26.63 -27.60
C LEU A 94 -37.67 -25.51 -27.84
N GLU A 95 -37.26 -24.29 -28.17
CA GLU A 95 -38.15 -23.12 -28.16
C GLU A 95 -39.28 -23.17 -29.21
N ASP A 96 -38.99 -23.76 -30.36
CA ASP A 96 -39.86 -23.74 -31.54
C ASP A 96 -40.48 -25.12 -31.86
N ILE A 97 -40.37 -26.09 -30.93
CA ILE A 97 -40.84 -27.46 -31.18
C ILE A 97 -42.35 -27.51 -31.37
N LYS A 98 -42.78 -28.51 -32.16
CA LYS A 98 -44.18 -28.78 -32.45
C LYS A 98 -44.48 -30.23 -32.13
N VAL A 99 -45.06 -30.48 -30.96
CA VAL A 99 -45.29 -31.84 -30.47
C VAL A 99 -46.65 -31.94 -29.77
N GLU A 100 -47.42 -32.99 -30.05
CA GLU A 100 -48.70 -33.18 -29.37
C GLU A 100 -48.49 -33.59 -27.90
N PHE A 101 -47.60 -34.56 -27.62
CA PHE A 101 -47.29 -35.05 -26.28
C PHE A 101 -45.78 -34.94 -25.97
N LEU A 102 -45.40 -34.06 -25.04
CA LEU A 102 -44.02 -33.93 -24.57
C LEU A 102 -43.88 -34.55 -23.17
N TYR A 103 -43.00 -35.55 -23.04
CA TYR A 103 -42.70 -36.22 -21.77
C TYR A 103 -41.32 -35.81 -21.29
N LEU A 104 -41.26 -35.14 -20.14
CA LEU A 104 -40.05 -34.63 -19.50
C LEU A 104 -39.99 -35.04 -18.02
N ASP A 105 -40.78 -36.03 -17.60
CA ASP A 105 -40.80 -36.49 -16.21
C ASP A 105 -39.42 -37.03 -15.76
N TYR A 106 -39.19 -37.05 -14.45
CA TYR A 106 -37.99 -37.64 -13.82
C TYR A 106 -36.65 -37.06 -14.32
N ASN A 107 -36.61 -35.76 -14.58
CA ASN A 107 -35.40 -35.03 -14.92
C ASN A 107 -35.00 -34.07 -13.77
N ASP A 108 -34.00 -33.23 -14.00
CA ASP A 108 -33.51 -32.23 -13.05
C ASP A 108 -33.81 -30.79 -13.54
N ILE A 109 -34.89 -30.62 -14.32
CA ILE A 109 -35.24 -29.36 -14.98
C ILE A 109 -35.62 -28.32 -13.94
N THR A 110 -35.05 -27.11 -14.08
CA THR A 110 -35.28 -25.99 -13.14
C THR A 110 -36.18 -24.90 -13.70
N SER A 111 -36.27 -24.80 -15.03
CA SER A 111 -37.07 -23.80 -15.75
C SER A 111 -37.66 -24.39 -17.03
N ILE A 112 -38.89 -23.99 -17.34
CA ILE A 112 -39.60 -24.28 -18.59
C ILE A 112 -39.65 -23.07 -19.52
N GLY A 113 -38.91 -21.99 -19.20
CA GLY A 113 -38.80 -20.77 -20.00
C GLY A 113 -38.59 -21.02 -21.51
N PRO A 114 -37.71 -21.95 -21.94
CA PRO A 114 -37.54 -22.27 -23.35
C PRO A 114 -38.85 -22.73 -24.02
N LEU A 115 -39.74 -23.43 -23.32
CA LEU A 115 -40.98 -23.97 -23.88
C LEU A 115 -42.10 -22.94 -24.05
N LEU A 116 -41.92 -21.68 -23.63
CA LEU A 116 -42.97 -20.66 -23.64
C LEU A 116 -43.52 -20.35 -25.05
N SER A 117 -42.73 -20.56 -26.10
CA SER A 117 -43.13 -20.35 -27.49
C SER A 117 -43.45 -21.65 -28.25
N ALA A 118 -43.20 -22.80 -27.61
CA ALA A 118 -43.41 -24.10 -28.22
C ALA A 118 -44.90 -24.41 -28.44
N SER A 119 -45.19 -25.22 -29.46
CA SER A 119 -46.56 -25.69 -29.73
C SER A 119 -46.73 -27.08 -29.15
N ILE A 120 -47.27 -27.16 -27.92
CA ILE A 120 -47.45 -28.41 -27.19
C ILE A 120 -48.92 -28.57 -26.75
N ASN A 121 -49.54 -29.73 -26.99
CA ASN A 121 -50.90 -29.99 -26.49
C ASN A 121 -50.86 -30.51 -25.04
N GLN A 122 -49.99 -31.49 -24.76
CA GLN A 122 -49.79 -32.04 -23.42
C GLN A 122 -48.32 -32.02 -23.01
N LEU A 123 -48.03 -31.46 -21.83
CA LEU A 123 -46.72 -31.45 -21.20
C LEU A 123 -46.74 -32.28 -19.92
N ASN A 124 -45.92 -33.33 -19.84
CA ASN A 124 -45.63 -34.04 -18.59
C ASN A 124 -44.24 -33.61 -18.09
N ILE A 125 -44.18 -33.03 -16.91
CA ILE A 125 -42.98 -32.38 -16.35
C ILE A 125 -42.82 -32.71 -14.85
N GLY A 126 -43.33 -33.87 -14.45
CA GLY A 126 -43.31 -34.41 -13.10
C GLY A 126 -41.92 -34.80 -12.61
N ASP A 127 -41.75 -34.87 -11.28
CA ASP A 127 -40.50 -35.24 -10.61
C ASP A 127 -39.27 -34.48 -11.16
N ASN A 128 -39.40 -33.15 -11.26
CA ASN A 128 -38.35 -32.21 -11.66
C ASN A 128 -37.98 -31.25 -10.50
N ARG A 129 -37.23 -30.17 -10.79
CA ARG A 129 -36.74 -29.17 -9.82
C ARG A 129 -37.29 -27.76 -10.07
N ILE A 130 -38.46 -27.66 -10.69
CA ILE A 130 -39.06 -26.37 -11.02
C ILE A 130 -39.60 -25.73 -9.74
N SER A 131 -39.05 -24.56 -9.40
CA SER A 131 -39.48 -23.78 -8.26
C SER A 131 -40.31 -22.57 -8.68
N ASN A 132 -39.95 -21.87 -9.76
CA ASN A 132 -40.65 -20.67 -10.19
C ASN A 132 -41.92 -21.02 -11.00
N PHE A 133 -43.09 -20.89 -10.37
CA PHE A 133 -44.36 -21.26 -11.00
C PHE A 133 -44.99 -20.16 -11.86
N ASP A 134 -44.39 -18.96 -11.93
CA ASP A 134 -44.83 -17.90 -12.85
C ASP A 134 -44.64 -18.31 -14.31
N GLU A 135 -43.66 -19.16 -14.62
CA GLU A 135 -43.39 -19.61 -15.98
C GLU A 135 -44.56 -20.40 -16.57
N PHE A 136 -45.28 -21.14 -15.74
CA PHE A 136 -46.46 -21.90 -16.17
C PHE A 136 -47.65 -21.01 -16.55
N HIS A 137 -47.74 -19.79 -16.02
CA HIS A 137 -48.83 -18.87 -16.37
C HIS A 137 -48.77 -18.41 -17.83
N ASN A 138 -47.58 -18.37 -18.41
CA ASN A 138 -47.36 -17.92 -19.77
C ASN A 138 -47.29 -19.10 -20.77
N LEU A 139 -47.35 -20.33 -20.27
CA LEU A 139 -47.24 -21.53 -21.07
C LEU A 139 -48.54 -21.75 -21.86
N LYS A 140 -48.41 -21.89 -23.19
CA LYS A 140 -49.55 -22.09 -24.11
C LYS A 140 -49.75 -23.58 -24.38
N VAL A 141 -50.22 -24.31 -23.37
CA VAL A 141 -50.42 -25.77 -23.43
C VAL A 141 -51.83 -26.12 -22.96
N ASP A 142 -52.47 -27.09 -23.64
CA ASP A 142 -53.84 -27.49 -23.30
C ASP A 142 -53.89 -28.26 -21.98
N LEU A 143 -52.88 -29.09 -21.70
CA LEU A 143 -52.82 -29.98 -20.53
C LEU A 143 -51.41 -30.09 -19.93
N VAL A 144 -51.26 -29.84 -18.64
CA VAL A 144 -49.98 -29.95 -17.93
C VAL A 144 -50.08 -30.95 -16.77
N TYR A 145 -49.17 -31.93 -16.77
CA TYR A 145 -48.96 -32.87 -15.67
C TYR A 145 -47.62 -32.59 -14.99
N SER A 146 -47.62 -31.77 -13.95
CA SER A 146 -46.37 -31.36 -13.25
C SER A 146 -46.05 -32.20 -12.01
N SER A 147 -46.97 -33.09 -11.61
CA SER A 147 -46.88 -33.98 -10.43
C SER A 147 -46.00 -33.44 -9.28
N ARG A 148 -44.97 -34.16 -8.82
CA ARG A 148 -44.08 -33.73 -7.71
C ARG A 148 -42.93 -32.86 -8.23
N GLN A 149 -42.67 -31.70 -7.64
CA GLN A 149 -41.42 -30.93 -7.83
C GLN A 149 -40.53 -31.02 -6.58
N ARG A 150 -39.21 -31.11 -6.74
CA ARG A 150 -38.24 -31.17 -5.63
C ARG A 150 -37.23 -30.05 -5.76
N VAL A 151 -37.29 -29.11 -4.83
CA VAL A 151 -36.44 -27.93 -4.86
C VAL A 151 -35.49 -28.00 -3.67
N ASP A 152 -34.19 -27.91 -3.95
CA ASP A 152 -33.15 -27.77 -2.94
C ASP A 152 -32.67 -26.32 -2.93
N LEU A 153 -32.92 -25.63 -1.82
CA LEU A 153 -32.54 -24.23 -1.64
C LEU A 153 -31.11 -24.07 -1.13
N GLY A 154 -30.39 -25.18 -0.92
CA GLY A 154 -29.07 -25.23 -0.34
C GLY A 154 -29.06 -24.73 1.10
N THR A 155 -27.89 -24.25 1.54
CA THR A 155 -27.70 -23.68 2.87
C THR A 155 -28.09 -22.20 2.90
N LYS A 156 -29.03 -21.84 3.76
CA LYS A 156 -29.39 -20.46 4.07
C LYS A 156 -28.82 -20.05 5.43
N VAL A 157 -28.29 -18.83 5.49
CA VAL A 157 -27.76 -18.24 6.72
C VAL A 157 -28.78 -17.26 7.28
N PHE A 158 -29.19 -17.48 8.51
CA PHE A 158 -30.11 -16.65 9.27
C PHE A 158 -29.38 -15.96 10.41
N THR A 159 -29.90 -14.83 10.86
CA THR A 159 -29.36 -14.07 11.99
C THR A 159 -30.25 -14.16 13.22
N SER A 160 -31.28 -15.01 13.17
CA SER A 160 -32.31 -15.20 14.18
C SER A 160 -32.65 -16.68 14.28
N SER A 161 -33.04 -17.14 15.47
CA SER A 161 -33.59 -18.48 15.67
C SER A 161 -35.00 -18.63 15.12
N ASN A 162 -35.71 -17.53 14.84
CA ASN A 162 -36.98 -17.56 14.12
C ASN A 162 -36.69 -17.52 12.63
N LEU A 163 -36.92 -18.65 11.97
CA LEU A 163 -36.68 -18.81 10.54
C LEU A 163 -37.88 -18.28 9.75
N SER A 164 -37.60 -17.49 8.72
CA SER A 164 -38.61 -17.04 7.78
C SER A 164 -38.08 -17.11 6.35
N LEU A 165 -38.96 -17.46 5.41
CA LEU A 165 -38.60 -17.62 4.00
C LEU A 165 -39.47 -16.70 3.15
N ASP A 166 -38.84 -15.86 2.33
CA ASP A 166 -39.55 -15.18 1.25
C ASP A 166 -39.86 -16.21 0.17
N LEU A 167 -41.14 -16.53 0.06
CA LEU A 167 -41.60 -17.50 -0.89
C LEU A 167 -41.60 -16.90 -2.32
N ASN A 168 -41.59 -15.57 -2.51
CA ASN A 168 -41.65 -14.92 -3.84
C ASN A 168 -40.43 -15.24 -4.67
N GLU A 169 -39.26 -15.22 -4.04
CA GLU A 169 -38.02 -15.65 -4.67
C GLU A 169 -38.09 -17.10 -5.17
N GLN A 170 -38.88 -17.94 -4.50
CA GLN A 170 -38.90 -19.38 -4.76
C GLN A 170 -40.01 -19.79 -5.71
N PHE A 171 -41.23 -19.26 -5.55
CA PHE A 171 -42.43 -19.71 -6.25
C PHE A 171 -42.97 -18.75 -7.31
N GLY A 172 -42.40 -17.55 -7.46
CA GLY A 172 -42.88 -16.52 -8.37
C GLY A 172 -43.81 -15.50 -7.70
N SER A 173 -44.36 -14.57 -8.47
CA SER A 173 -45.11 -13.39 -7.99
C SER A 173 -46.61 -13.45 -8.30
N LYS A 174 -47.09 -14.45 -9.05
CA LYS A 174 -48.50 -14.58 -9.44
C LYS A 174 -49.39 -15.06 -8.29
N LYS A 175 -50.68 -14.69 -8.36
CA LYS A 175 -51.69 -14.98 -7.32
C LYS A 175 -52.05 -16.46 -7.27
N ASN A 176 -51.22 -17.28 -6.63
CA ASN A 176 -51.47 -18.70 -6.39
C ASN A 176 -51.79 -18.96 -4.91
N MET A 177 -52.73 -19.86 -4.63
CA MET A 177 -52.95 -20.40 -3.28
C MET A 177 -51.92 -21.51 -3.05
N VAL A 178 -51.13 -21.41 -1.98
CA VAL A 178 -50.13 -22.43 -1.61
C VAL A 178 -50.59 -23.10 -0.33
N ASN A 179 -51.07 -24.33 -0.45
CA ASN A 179 -51.44 -25.13 0.70
C ASN A 179 -50.20 -25.85 1.23
N ILE A 180 -49.67 -25.39 2.37
CA ILE A 180 -48.52 -26.01 3.03
C ILE A 180 -49.05 -27.02 4.05
N TYR A 181 -49.03 -28.30 3.65
CA TYR A 181 -49.61 -29.37 4.45
C TYR A 181 -48.58 -30.12 5.32
N SER A 182 -47.29 -29.75 5.24
CA SER A 182 -46.27 -30.27 6.16
C SER A 182 -45.01 -29.39 6.15
N ILE A 183 -44.54 -29.01 7.34
CA ILE A 183 -43.20 -28.46 7.58
C ILE A 183 -42.55 -29.30 8.67
N ARG A 184 -41.39 -29.89 8.35
CA ARG A 184 -40.56 -30.66 9.29
C ARG A 184 -39.23 -29.96 9.47
N ILE A 185 -38.82 -29.81 10.72
CA ILE A 185 -37.50 -29.31 11.10
C ILE A 185 -36.77 -30.46 11.76
N ASP A 186 -35.65 -30.91 11.18
CA ASP A 186 -34.92 -32.10 11.67
C ASP A 186 -34.38 -31.94 13.10
N ASP A 187 -34.30 -30.70 13.59
CA ASP A 187 -33.71 -30.28 14.86
C ASP A 187 -34.71 -29.59 15.81
N GLY A 188 -36.02 -29.73 15.58
CA GLY A 188 -37.08 -29.09 16.37
C GLY A 188 -38.43 -29.81 16.29
N ASP A 189 -39.49 -29.18 16.83
CA ASP A 189 -40.86 -29.71 16.74
C ASP A 189 -41.43 -29.55 15.32
N ASP A 190 -42.15 -30.58 14.83
CA ASP A 190 -42.93 -30.48 13.59
C ASP A 190 -44.01 -29.38 13.74
N LEU A 191 -44.05 -28.41 12.82
CA LEU A 191 -45.09 -27.38 12.84
C LEU A 191 -46.43 -27.89 12.30
N LEU A 192 -47.52 -27.35 12.86
CA LEU A 192 -48.86 -27.65 12.39
C LEU A 192 -49.08 -27.09 10.96
N PRO A 193 -49.61 -27.89 10.03
CA PRO A 193 -49.90 -27.46 8.68
C PRO A 193 -50.99 -26.37 8.63
N GLY A 194 -50.89 -25.47 7.66
CA GLY A 194 -51.79 -24.32 7.50
C GLY A 194 -51.95 -23.90 6.04
N GLU A 195 -53.03 -23.17 5.74
CA GLU A 195 -53.23 -22.56 4.43
C GLU A 195 -52.55 -21.18 4.40
N TYR A 196 -51.68 -20.94 3.41
CA TYR A 196 -50.95 -19.68 3.26
C TYR A 196 -51.30 -19.04 1.91
N ASN A 197 -51.72 -17.77 1.95
CA ASN A 197 -51.95 -17.03 0.73
C ASN A 197 -50.64 -16.36 0.32
N PHE A 198 -49.87 -17.10 -0.46
CA PHE A 198 -48.54 -16.72 -0.91
C PHE A 198 -48.43 -15.30 -1.53
N SER A 199 -49.47 -14.87 -2.26
CA SER A 199 -49.50 -13.54 -2.89
C SER A 199 -49.73 -12.38 -1.92
N GLU A 200 -50.30 -12.65 -0.74
CA GLU A 200 -50.64 -11.64 0.27
C GLU A 200 -49.66 -11.69 1.44
N ASP A 201 -49.30 -12.90 1.89
CA ASP A 201 -48.48 -13.13 3.08
C ASP A 201 -46.98 -12.96 2.79
N ARG A 202 -46.52 -13.27 1.56
CA ARG A 202 -45.15 -13.15 1.01
C ARG A 202 -44.05 -13.93 1.75
N ILE A 203 -43.99 -13.77 3.07
CA ILE A 203 -43.02 -14.36 3.98
C ILE A 203 -43.72 -15.49 4.72
N LEU A 204 -43.12 -16.68 4.67
CA LEU A 204 -43.52 -17.80 5.50
C LEU A 204 -42.66 -17.82 6.76
N ASP A 205 -43.31 -17.66 7.91
CA ASP A 205 -42.68 -17.92 9.20
C ASP A 205 -42.62 -19.43 9.44
N ILE A 206 -41.40 -19.98 9.39
CA ILE A 206 -41.10 -21.41 9.62
C ILE A 206 -40.99 -21.72 11.11
N GLY A 207 -40.94 -20.71 11.98
CA GLY A 207 -40.92 -20.88 13.43
C GLY A 207 -39.51 -20.86 14.05
N SER A 208 -39.44 -21.10 15.36
CA SER A 208 -38.21 -21.05 16.12
C SER A 208 -37.46 -22.37 16.09
N VAL A 209 -36.13 -22.32 16.04
CA VAL A 209 -35.26 -23.51 16.12
C VAL A 209 -34.30 -23.43 17.30
N GLU A 210 -33.96 -24.59 17.86
CA GLU A 210 -33.08 -24.69 19.04
C GLU A 210 -31.60 -24.78 18.67
N ASN A 211 -31.28 -25.45 17.56
CA ASN A 211 -29.91 -25.66 17.11
C ASN A 211 -29.47 -24.57 16.12
N ASN A 212 -28.19 -24.19 16.16
CA ASN A 212 -27.62 -23.18 15.23
C ASN A 212 -27.42 -23.70 13.80
N LYS A 213 -27.76 -24.96 13.53
CA LYS A 213 -27.76 -25.55 12.19
C LYS A 213 -28.74 -26.69 12.14
N GLY A 214 -29.31 -26.93 10.96
CA GLY A 214 -30.22 -28.04 10.75
C GLY A 214 -30.81 -28.08 9.36
N LYS A 215 -31.89 -28.85 9.20
CA LYS A 215 -32.57 -29.04 7.92
C LYS A 215 -34.07 -28.82 8.04
N VAL A 216 -34.62 -28.06 7.11
CA VAL A 216 -36.06 -27.86 6.94
C VAL A 216 -36.53 -28.64 5.71
N ARG A 217 -37.62 -29.39 5.86
CA ARG A 217 -38.35 -30.01 4.75
C ARG A 217 -39.78 -29.52 4.75
N MET A 218 -40.23 -28.98 3.64
CA MET A 218 -41.57 -28.45 3.47
C MET A 218 -42.25 -29.14 2.31
N ASN A 219 -43.49 -29.58 2.50
CA ASN A 219 -44.33 -30.10 1.44
C ASN A 219 -45.52 -29.18 1.21
N PHE A 220 -45.75 -28.82 -0.04
CA PHE A 220 -46.82 -27.93 -0.44
C PHE A 220 -47.61 -28.49 -1.61
N LYS A 221 -48.83 -27.98 -1.76
CA LYS A 221 -49.72 -28.20 -2.90
C LYS A 221 -50.10 -26.84 -3.44
N LEU A 222 -49.92 -26.62 -4.73
CA LEU A 222 -50.40 -25.41 -5.39
C LEU A 222 -51.83 -25.62 -5.89
N GLU A 223 -52.65 -24.60 -5.75
CA GLU A 223 -53.99 -24.57 -6.30
C GLU A 223 -54.13 -23.43 -7.31
N ASN A 224 -54.90 -23.68 -8.37
CA ASN A 224 -55.23 -22.73 -9.43
C ASN A 224 -54.02 -22.26 -10.28
N THR A 225 -52.95 -23.06 -10.37
CA THR A 225 -51.70 -22.66 -11.04
C THR A 225 -51.81 -22.61 -12.57
N PHE A 226 -52.65 -23.46 -13.17
CA PHE A 226 -52.76 -23.59 -14.63
C PHE A 226 -54.13 -23.16 -15.20
N GLY A 227 -54.91 -22.41 -14.42
CA GLY A 227 -56.28 -22.02 -14.81
C GLY A 227 -57.24 -23.23 -14.89
N PRO A 228 -58.27 -23.19 -15.76
CA PRO A 228 -59.34 -24.20 -15.81
C PRO A 228 -58.89 -25.60 -16.29
N ASN A 229 -57.66 -25.73 -16.78
CA ASN A 229 -57.08 -26.96 -17.32
C ASN A 229 -56.07 -27.61 -16.33
N ASP A 230 -56.05 -27.19 -15.07
CA ASP A 230 -55.25 -27.79 -13.99
C ASP A 230 -55.86 -29.14 -13.54
N TYR A 231 -55.46 -30.24 -14.19
CA TYR A 231 -55.92 -31.60 -13.83
C TYR A 231 -55.01 -32.29 -12.81
N SER A 232 -53.84 -31.73 -12.50
CA SER A 232 -52.92 -32.25 -11.49
C SER A 232 -52.34 -31.09 -10.69
N HIS A 233 -52.96 -30.78 -9.55
CA HIS A 233 -52.42 -29.81 -8.60
C HIS A 233 -50.94 -30.11 -8.34
N PRO A 234 -50.01 -29.20 -8.73
CA PRO A 234 -48.59 -29.41 -8.49
C PRO A 234 -48.38 -29.68 -7.01
N ARG A 235 -47.69 -30.77 -6.71
CA ARG A 235 -47.19 -31.02 -5.36
C ARG A 235 -45.71 -30.71 -5.39
N GLY A 236 -45.18 -30.16 -4.32
CA GLY A 236 -43.75 -29.92 -4.24
C GLY A 236 -43.20 -30.22 -2.87
N GLY A 237 -41.93 -30.56 -2.85
CA GLY A 237 -41.10 -30.65 -1.66
C GLY A 237 -39.96 -29.65 -1.78
N ILE A 238 -39.84 -28.75 -0.81
CA ILE A 238 -38.64 -27.94 -0.59
C ILE A 238 -37.79 -28.61 0.48
N VAL A 239 -36.49 -28.66 0.24
CA VAL A 239 -35.48 -28.96 1.26
C VAL A 239 -34.53 -27.77 1.35
N MET A 240 -34.16 -27.41 2.57
CA MET A 240 -33.22 -26.33 2.86
C MET A 240 -32.37 -26.72 4.06
N ASP A 241 -31.06 -26.51 3.99
CA ASP A 241 -30.19 -26.50 5.16
C ASP A 241 -30.16 -25.09 5.75
N TYR A 242 -30.11 -24.94 7.06
CA TYR A 242 -30.01 -23.64 7.72
C TYR A 242 -28.79 -23.55 8.63
N ILE A 243 -28.24 -22.35 8.76
CA ILE A 243 -27.22 -21.96 9.74
C ILE A 243 -27.66 -20.66 10.40
N ILE A 244 -27.58 -20.56 11.72
CA ILE A 244 -27.75 -19.31 12.46
C ILE A 244 -26.37 -18.70 12.68
N ASP A 245 -26.13 -17.54 12.08
CA ASP A 245 -24.96 -16.71 12.31
C ASP A 245 -25.04 -16.06 13.69
N THR A 246 -24.36 -16.67 14.65
CA THR A 246 -24.18 -16.15 16.01
C THR A 246 -22.83 -15.44 16.19
N SER A 247 -22.15 -15.07 15.10
CA SER A 247 -20.86 -14.39 15.20
C SER A 247 -21.02 -12.99 15.79
N ILE A 248 -20.06 -12.60 16.64
CA ILE A 248 -19.99 -11.24 17.18
C ILE A 248 -18.99 -10.46 16.34
N ARG A 249 -19.42 -9.30 15.85
CA ARG A 249 -18.60 -8.35 15.11
C ARG A 249 -17.93 -7.38 16.06
N ILE A 250 -16.66 -7.08 15.82
CA ILE A 250 -15.85 -6.16 16.63
C ILE A 250 -15.71 -4.85 15.86
N ASN A 251 -16.49 -3.84 16.22
CA ASN A 251 -16.44 -2.55 15.54
C ASN A 251 -15.36 -1.69 16.21
N THR A 252 -14.35 -1.28 15.45
CA THR A 252 -13.18 -0.53 15.96
C THR A 252 -13.11 0.89 15.41
N TYR A 253 -12.33 1.74 16.05
CA TYR A 253 -11.84 2.97 15.42
C TYR A 253 -10.77 2.63 14.39
N ASP A 254 -10.80 3.26 13.21
CA ASP A 254 -9.76 3.04 12.20
C ASP A 254 -8.39 3.49 12.73
N THR A 255 -8.37 4.65 13.38
CA THR A 255 -7.16 5.24 13.96
C THR A 255 -7.43 5.91 15.30
N ILE A 256 -6.50 5.73 16.25
CA ILE A 256 -6.43 6.50 17.49
C ILE A 256 -5.09 7.25 17.52
N THR A 257 -5.11 8.53 17.88
CA THR A 257 -3.89 9.33 18.03
C THR A 257 -3.63 9.64 19.50
N ILE A 258 -2.39 9.43 19.93
CA ILE A 258 -1.87 9.84 21.24
C ILE A 258 -0.54 10.59 21.08
N THR A 259 -0.11 11.28 22.12
CA THR A 259 1.21 11.91 22.18
C THR A 259 2.19 10.98 22.90
N GLU A 260 3.46 11.02 22.51
CA GLU A 260 4.51 10.27 23.19
C GLU A 260 4.53 10.54 24.71
N GLY A 261 4.49 9.45 25.49
CA GLY A 261 4.40 9.44 26.94
C GLY A 261 2.97 9.46 27.50
N ASP A 262 1.94 9.65 26.67
CA ASP A 262 0.54 9.51 27.10
C ASP A 262 0.24 8.03 27.41
N GLY A 263 -0.48 7.78 28.52
CA GLY A 263 -0.99 6.44 28.82
C GLY A 263 -2.02 5.99 27.77
N PHE A 264 -1.99 4.71 27.41
CA PHE A 264 -2.90 4.13 26.41
C PHE A 264 -3.45 2.78 26.88
N ASP A 265 -4.79 2.67 26.92
CA ASP A 265 -5.52 1.42 27.14
C ASP A 265 -5.83 0.79 25.77
N GLU A 266 -5.36 -0.44 25.55
CA GLU A 266 -5.52 -1.15 24.28
C GLU A 266 -6.98 -1.46 23.96
N MET A 267 -7.87 -1.57 24.95
CA MET A 267 -9.30 -1.77 24.73
C MET A 267 -9.99 -0.54 24.11
N ARG A 268 -9.38 0.64 24.20
CA ARG A 268 -9.92 1.89 23.63
C ARG A 268 -10.08 1.85 22.11
N GLY A 269 -9.41 0.92 21.43
CA GLY A 269 -9.57 0.70 19.98
C GLY A 269 -10.94 0.17 19.58
N ILE A 270 -11.68 -0.45 20.50
CA ILE A 270 -13.00 -1.03 20.25
C ILE A 270 -14.06 0.04 20.54
N LYS A 271 -14.95 0.27 19.58
CA LYS A 271 -16.13 1.13 19.73
C LYS A 271 -17.25 0.37 20.45
N GLU A 272 -17.58 -0.81 19.92
CA GLU A 272 -18.67 -1.65 20.39
C GLU A 272 -18.55 -3.06 19.77
N PHE A 273 -19.31 -3.99 20.34
CA PHE A 273 -19.54 -5.31 19.76
C PHE A 273 -20.97 -5.41 19.27
N THR A 274 -21.20 -6.01 18.11
CA THR A 274 -22.55 -6.22 17.59
C THR A 274 -22.78 -7.65 17.15
N ASP A 275 -24.03 -8.10 17.19
CA ASP A 275 -24.43 -9.34 16.52
C ASP A 275 -24.42 -9.18 14.98
N ALA A 276 -24.83 -10.24 14.27
CA ALA A 276 -24.96 -10.23 12.81
C ALA A 276 -26.02 -9.23 12.29
N ASN A 277 -26.99 -8.84 13.12
CA ASN A 277 -28.03 -7.85 12.81
C ASN A 277 -27.60 -6.40 13.09
N GLY A 278 -26.42 -6.20 13.69
CA GLY A 278 -25.94 -4.88 14.10
C GLY A 278 -26.48 -4.40 15.45
N ASN A 279 -27.13 -5.26 16.24
CA ASN A 279 -27.52 -4.93 17.59
C ASN A 279 -26.29 -4.99 18.51
N VAL A 280 -26.15 -4.00 19.39
CA VAL A 280 -25.05 -3.97 20.37
C VAL A 280 -25.21 -5.11 21.37
N VAL A 281 -24.11 -5.83 21.62
CA VAL A 281 -24.04 -6.94 22.59
C VAL A 281 -22.94 -6.68 23.61
N GLU A 282 -23.15 -7.14 24.84
CA GLU A 282 -22.10 -7.11 25.87
C GLU A 282 -21.18 -8.33 25.71
N VAL A 283 -19.88 -8.07 25.75
CA VAL A 283 -18.83 -9.11 25.72
C VAL A 283 -17.96 -8.94 26.95
N ASP A 284 -17.70 -10.05 27.65
CA ASP A 284 -16.75 -10.06 28.75
C ASP A 284 -15.34 -9.69 28.24
N PRO A 285 -14.71 -8.60 28.73
CA PRO A 285 -13.39 -8.17 28.28
C PRO A 285 -12.31 -9.25 28.39
N SER A 286 -12.44 -10.21 29.31
CA SER A 286 -11.48 -11.31 29.48
C SER A 286 -11.47 -12.31 28.31
N LEU A 287 -12.48 -12.29 27.45
CA LEU A 287 -12.58 -13.12 26.25
C LEU A 287 -11.94 -12.47 25.02
N VAL A 288 -11.56 -11.20 25.12
CA VAL A 288 -10.95 -10.43 24.03
C VAL A 288 -9.44 -10.65 24.05
N ASN A 289 -8.91 -11.18 22.95
CA ASN A 289 -7.48 -11.26 22.71
C ASN A 289 -7.01 -10.08 21.86
N ILE A 290 -5.93 -9.44 22.29
CA ILE A 290 -5.32 -8.31 21.61
C ILE A 290 -3.97 -8.77 21.07
N GLU A 291 -3.80 -8.72 19.75
CA GLU A 291 -2.51 -8.94 19.09
C GLU A 291 -1.89 -7.60 18.69
N GLY A 292 -0.60 -7.46 18.99
CA GLY A 292 0.15 -6.22 18.82
C GLY A 292 0.54 -5.61 20.16
N SER A 293 1.29 -4.51 20.11
CA SER A 293 1.69 -3.76 21.30
C SER A 293 2.02 -2.33 20.92
N VAL A 294 1.61 -1.37 21.73
CA VAL A 294 1.89 0.06 21.50
C VAL A 294 3.06 0.53 22.36
N ASN A 295 4.15 0.99 21.73
CA ASN A 295 5.22 1.66 22.47
C ASN A 295 4.91 3.15 22.61
N ILE A 296 4.32 3.53 23.75
CA ILE A 296 3.93 4.92 24.04
C ILE A 296 5.13 5.88 24.14
N ASN A 297 6.35 5.38 24.33
CA ASN A 297 7.56 6.19 24.47
C ASN A 297 8.34 6.32 23.16
N LYS A 298 7.73 5.95 22.03
CA LYS A 298 8.36 6.06 20.72
C LYS A 298 7.32 6.46 19.69
N ALA A 299 7.53 7.60 19.05
CA ALA A 299 6.70 8.00 17.93
C ALA A 299 6.68 6.93 16.83
N GLY A 300 5.50 6.68 16.27
CA GLY A 300 5.31 5.61 15.31
C GLY A 300 3.86 5.19 15.17
N THR A 301 3.67 4.14 14.37
CA THR A 301 2.37 3.57 14.05
C THR A 301 2.34 2.12 14.52
N TYR A 302 1.35 1.79 15.35
CA TYR A 302 1.25 0.51 16.04
C TYR A 302 -0.12 -0.12 15.71
N PRO A 303 -0.17 -1.15 14.85
CA PRO A 303 -1.41 -1.85 14.56
C PRO A 303 -1.79 -2.75 15.75
N LEU A 304 -3.07 -2.79 16.07
CA LEU A 304 -3.67 -3.73 17.00
C LEU A 304 -4.79 -4.51 16.30
N THR A 305 -4.84 -5.80 16.58
CA THR A 305 -5.90 -6.70 16.11
C THR A 305 -6.63 -7.28 17.32
N TYR A 306 -7.96 -7.25 17.29
CA TYR A 306 -8.83 -7.78 18.34
C TYR A 306 -9.53 -9.01 17.82
N THR A 307 -9.54 -10.07 18.62
CA THR A 307 -10.31 -11.29 18.37
C THR A 307 -11.04 -11.72 19.63
N ILE A 308 -12.11 -12.50 19.50
CA ILE A 308 -12.81 -13.11 20.63
C ILE A 308 -12.63 -14.63 20.52
N LYS A 309 -12.36 -15.30 21.64
CA LYS A 309 -12.25 -16.76 21.66
C LYS A 309 -13.53 -17.41 21.10
N ASP A 310 -13.36 -18.43 20.26
CA ASP A 310 -14.46 -19.21 19.64
C ASP A 310 -15.43 -18.37 18.77
N ASN A 311 -14.99 -17.21 18.28
CA ASN A 311 -15.74 -16.35 17.38
C ASN A 311 -14.89 -15.94 16.16
N PRO A 312 -15.39 -16.07 14.92
CA PRO A 312 -14.66 -15.68 13.72
C PRO A 312 -14.47 -14.15 13.53
N GLY A 313 -15.16 -13.31 14.30
CA GLY A 313 -15.07 -11.84 14.17
C GLY A 313 -13.69 -11.27 14.53
N GLU A 314 -13.18 -10.38 13.67
CA GLU A 314 -11.90 -9.67 13.84
C GLU A 314 -12.11 -8.16 13.73
N GLY A 315 -11.48 -7.39 14.61
CA GLY A 315 -11.45 -5.92 14.57
C GLY A 315 -10.02 -5.40 14.48
N LYS A 316 -9.79 -4.29 13.77
CA LYS A 316 -8.45 -3.69 13.62
C LYS A 316 -8.46 -2.22 13.95
N THR A 317 -7.44 -1.76 14.69
CA THR A 317 -7.18 -0.34 14.89
C THR A 317 -5.71 -0.03 14.66
N THR A 318 -5.43 1.22 14.31
CA THR A 318 -4.06 1.72 14.22
C THR A 318 -3.85 2.83 15.25
N VAL A 319 -2.89 2.64 16.15
CA VAL A 319 -2.51 3.66 17.13
C VAL A 319 -1.34 4.46 16.59
N ILE A 320 -1.51 5.78 16.48
CA ILE A 320 -0.48 6.72 16.04
C ILE A 320 0.04 7.44 17.26
N VAL A 321 1.28 7.15 17.64
CA VAL A 321 2.02 7.91 18.66
C VAL A 321 2.72 9.04 17.94
N LYS A 322 2.24 10.27 18.15
CA LYS A 322 2.90 11.47 17.65
C LYS A 322 4.05 11.82 18.59
N GLU A 323 5.16 12.30 18.02
CA GLU A 323 6.22 12.92 18.82
C GLU A 323 5.62 13.97 19.75
N LYS A 324 6.10 13.97 20.98
CA LYS A 324 5.74 15.04 21.91
C LYS A 324 6.12 16.37 21.28
N PRO A 325 5.19 17.34 21.15
CA PRO A 325 5.55 18.67 20.67
C PRO A 325 6.70 19.19 21.54
N GLY A 326 7.84 19.47 20.92
CA GLY A 326 8.91 20.21 21.59
C GLY A 326 8.29 21.46 22.18
N THR A 327 8.43 21.64 23.49
CA THR A 327 8.08 22.89 24.16
C THR A 327 8.76 24.00 23.39
N GLY A 328 7.97 24.89 22.77
CA GLY A 328 8.52 26.05 22.07
C GLY A 328 9.37 26.82 23.06
N GLY A 329 10.69 26.78 22.86
CA GLY A 329 11.63 27.52 23.68
C GLY A 329 11.33 29.00 23.55
N ASN A 330 11.50 29.74 24.64
CA ASN A 330 11.30 31.19 24.64
C ASN A 330 12.24 31.84 23.62
N SER A 331 11.72 32.16 22.42
CA SER A 331 12.49 32.79 21.37
C SER A 331 12.82 34.22 21.76
N ASN A 332 14.10 34.58 21.75
CA ASN A 332 14.56 35.96 21.92
C ASN A 332 15.29 36.40 20.65
N ILE A 333 14.58 37.07 19.75
CA ILE A 333 15.12 37.58 18.48
C ILE A 333 15.65 38.99 18.69
N GLU A 334 16.92 39.20 18.33
CA GLU A 334 17.60 40.49 18.38
C GLU A 334 18.25 40.84 17.04
N ASP A 335 18.25 42.12 16.69
CA ASP A 335 19.06 42.64 15.61
C ASP A 335 20.52 42.72 16.07
N ILE A 336 21.44 42.30 15.20
CA ILE A 336 22.88 42.32 15.46
C ILE A 336 23.60 43.12 14.38
N ASP A 337 24.81 43.58 14.69
CA ASP A 337 25.71 44.11 13.67
C ASP A 337 25.90 43.08 12.55
N SER A 338 25.96 43.56 11.31
CA SER A 338 26.07 42.69 10.14
C SER A 338 27.35 41.84 10.21
N LYS A 339 27.19 40.53 10.34
CA LYS A 339 28.29 39.56 10.34
C LYS A 339 28.36 38.78 9.03
N ASN A 340 29.57 38.40 8.63
CA ASN A 340 29.78 37.38 7.61
C ASN A 340 30.15 36.08 8.34
N VAL A 341 29.31 35.06 8.22
CA VAL A 341 29.56 33.74 8.80
C VAL A 341 29.73 32.73 7.69
N MET A 342 30.53 31.68 7.91
CA MET A 342 30.87 30.71 6.88
C MET A 342 30.96 29.28 7.42
N THR A 343 30.74 28.31 6.54
CA THR A 343 30.84 26.88 6.87
C THR A 343 31.38 26.09 5.66
N ASP A 344 32.10 25.00 5.92
CA ASP A 344 32.54 24.04 4.91
C ASP A 344 31.81 22.68 5.02
N LYS A 345 30.73 22.64 5.83
CA LYS A 345 29.82 21.48 5.90
C LYS A 345 29.13 21.27 4.56
N LYS A 346 28.88 20.00 4.21
CA LYS A 346 28.16 19.60 3.00
C LYS A 346 26.65 19.85 3.09
N GLU A 347 26.12 19.84 4.31
CA GLU A 347 24.71 20.07 4.58
C GLU A 347 24.57 20.86 5.89
N ILE A 348 23.50 21.63 6.01
CA ILE A 348 23.20 22.39 7.23
C ILE A 348 21.72 22.31 7.58
N ASP A 349 21.42 22.03 8.85
CA ASP A 349 20.06 22.01 9.35
C ASP A 349 19.50 23.43 9.45
N THR A 350 18.22 23.57 9.12
CA THR A 350 17.47 24.82 9.20
C THR A 350 16.33 24.69 10.19
N TYR A 351 16.07 25.78 10.91
CA TYR A 351 15.11 25.86 12.00
C TYR A 351 14.16 27.03 11.78
N ASN A 352 12.94 26.94 12.33
CA ASN A 352 12.05 28.09 12.42
C ASN A 352 12.38 28.96 13.65
N GLU A 353 11.63 30.06 13.81
CA GLU A 353 11.79 31.00 14.93
C GLU A 353 11.59 30.39 16.33
N ASN A 354 10.93 29.23 16.41
CA ASN A 354 10.68 28.49 17.64
C ASN A 354 11.70 27.36 17.88
N GLY A 355 12.75 27.26 17.05
CA GLY A 355 13.81 26.27 17.21
C GLY A 355 13.46 24.88 16.72
N LYS A 356 12.30 24.73 16.06
CA LYS A 356 11.91 23.47 15.41
C LYS A 356 12.63 23.35 14.07
N LYS A 357 13.30 22.22 13.85
CA LYS A 357 13.91 21.90 12.55
C LYS A 357 12.84 21.90 11.45
N VAL A 358 13.06 22.65 10.38
CA VAL A 358 12.17 22.76 9.21
C VAL A 358 12.73 22.11 7.95
N GLY A 359 14.03 21.80 7.94
CA GLY A 359 14.65 21.11 6.82
C GLY A 359 16.17 21.03 6.96
N THR A 360 16.82 20.53 5.91
CA THR A 360 18.27 20.46 5.76
C THR A 360 18.62 20.97 4.37
N LYS A 361 19.63 21.84 4.25
CA LYS A 361 20.08 22.42 2.98
C LYS A 361 21.42 21.82 2.58
N ASP A 362 21.48 21.31 1.35
CA ASP A 362 22.75 20.92 0.72
C ASP A 362 23.57 22.18 0.36
N LEU A 363 24.85 22.13 0.66
CA LEU A 363 25.81 23.21 0.46
C LEU A 363 26.91 22.78 -0.53
N LEU A 364 27.33 23.72 -1.37
CA LEU A 364 28.39 23.49 -2.35
C LEU A 364 29.71 24.10 -1.87
N GLY A 365 30.55 23.27 -1.24
CA GLY A 365 31.85 23.69 -0.72
C GLY A 365 31.73 24.72 0.40
N VAL A 366 32.68 25.66 0.47
CA VAL A 366 32.64 26.73 1.48
C VAL A 366 31.54 27.72 1.15
N THR A 367 30.53 27.79 2.02
CA THR A 367 29.38 28.67 1.87
C THR A 367 29.45 29.81 2.88
N ASN A 368 29.11 31.02 2.43
CA ASN A 368 29.07 32.23 3.26
C ASN A 368 27.64 32.73 3.40
N PHE A 369 27.28 33.18 4.60
CA PHE A 369 26.01 33.84 4.90
C PHE A 369 26.30 35.24 5.46
N LYS A 370 25.54 36.22 5.00
CA LYS A 370 25.49 37.54 5.64
C LYS A 370 24.29 37.56 6.58
N VAL A 371 24.54 37.79 7.87
CA VAL A 371 23.51 37.66 8.92
C VAL A 371 23.39 38.97 9.69
N THR A 372 22.16 39.37 10.00
CA THR A 372 21.84 40.60 10.73
C THR A 372 20.90 40.38 11.91
N LYS A 373 20.46 39.14 12.15
CA LYS A 373 19.62 38.78 13.28
C LYS A 373 20.13 37.52 13.97
N MET A 374 20.03 37.51 15.29
CA MET A 374 20.27 36.36 16.14
C MET A 374 18.99 35.99 16.88
N ASN A 375 18.76 34.70 17.10
CA ASN A 375 17.72 34.21 17.99
C ASN A 375 18.36 33.31 19.03
N THR A 376 17.97 33.47 20.29
CA THR A 376 18.35 32.56 21.37
C THR A 376 17.13 31.77 21.81
N ILE A 377 17.20 30.45 21.73
CA ILE A 377 16.12 29.53 22.05
C ILE A 377 16.69 28.48 23.01
N ASP A 378 16.19 28.49 24.25
CA ASP A 378 16.67 27.62 25.34
C ASP A 378 18.22 27.64 25.49
N GLY A 379 18.81 28.82 25.38
CA GLY A 379 20.27 29.04 25.47
C GLY A 379 21.06 28.71 24.21
N THR A 380 20.45 28.11 23.19
CA THR A 380 21.09 27.84 21.90
C THR A 380 20.93 29.04 20.97
N LYS A 381 22.03 29.47 20.35
CA LYS A 381 22.05 30.62 19.43
C LYS A 381 21.87 30.20 17.99
N TYR A 382 21.11 31.01 17.25
CA TYR A 382 20.83 30.82 15.83
C TYR A 382 21.01 32.13 15.06
N TYR A 383 21.44 32.03 13.81
CA TYR A 383 21.47 33.15 12.87
C TYR A 383 20.40 33.00 11.80
N GLN A 384 19.72 34.10 11.49
CA GLN A 384 18.76 34.12 10.39
C GLN A 384 19.50 34.17 9.05
N ILE A 385 19.14 33.27 8.14
CA ILE A 385 19.68 33.24 6.75
C ILE A 385 18.61 33.52 5.69
N SER A 386 17.33 33.41 6.04
CA SER A 386 16.18 33.76 5.19
C SER A 386 14.94 34.00 6.05
N THR A 387 13.82 34.38 5.43
CA THR A 387 12.52 34.47 6.12
C THR A 387 12.17 33.14 6.77
N ASN A 388 12.02 33.14 8.10
CA ASN A 388 11.73 31.95 8.92
C ASN A 388 12.73 30.79 8.80
N GLU A 389 13.95 31.05 8.30
CA GLU A 389 15.01 30.04 8.27
C GLU A 389 16.22 30.50 9.08
N TRP A 390 16.54 29.70 10.09
CA TRP A 390 17.59 29.93 11.05
C TRP A 390 18.59 28.77 11.02
N ILE A 391 19.88 29.04 11.19
CA ILE A 391 20.95 28.03 11.35
C ILE A 391 21.62 28.20 12.71
N LYS A 392 22.16 27.14 13.30
CA LYS A 392 22.87 27.27 14.59
C LYS A 392 24.15 28.07 14.43
N GLU A 393 24.42 28.93 15.40
CA GLU A 393 25.69 29.67 15.47
C GLU A 393 26.89 28.72 15.56
N SER A 394 26.75 27.59 16.26
CA SER A 394 27.78 26.55 16.37
C SER A 394 28.09 25.80 15.06
N ASP A 395 27.30 25.98 14.00
CA ASP A 395 27.52 25.33 12.70
C ASP A 395 28.32 26.18 11.71
N VAL A 396 28.64 27.42 12.10
CA VAL A 396 29.35 28.41 11.27
C VAL A 396 30.47 29.08 12.07
N ASN A 397 31.43 29.67 11.36
CA ASN A 397 32.48 30.50 11.93
C ASN A 397 32.34 31.94 11.43
N GLU A 398 32.54 32.93 12.30
CA GLU A 398 32.57 34.33 11.91
C GLU A 398 33.85 34.66 11.14
N PHE A 399 33.70 35.27 9.95
CA PHE A 399 34.80 35.69 9.11
C PHE A 399 35.07 37.19 9.27
N HIS A 400 36.28 37.50 9.73
CA HIS A 400 36.76 38.87 9.89
C HIS A 400 37.64 39.26 8.71
N SER A 401 37.09 40.13 7.85
CA SER A 401 37.83 40.68 6.71
C SER A 401 38.86 41.70 7.17
N ASN A 402 40.11 41.28 7.28
CA ASN A 402 41.25 42.14 7.56
C ASN A 402 42.47 41.63 6.78
N PRO A 403 42.69 42.10 5.54
CA PRO A 403 43.78 41.62 4.72
C PRO A 403 45.15 41.94 5.30
N VAL A 404 46.03 40.93 5.37
CA VAL A 404 47.41 41.07 5.85
C VAL A 404 48.36 40.23 4.99
N VAL A 405 49.67 40.45 5.12
CA VAL A 405 50.68 39.58 4.52
C VAL A 405 51.43 38.86 5.63
N ILE A 406 51.54 37.54 5.50
CA ILE A 406 52.14 36.67 6.50
C ILE A 406 53.36 35.99 5.92
N GLN A 407 54.46 36.02 6.66
CA GLN A 407 55.64 35.21 6.35
C GLN A 407 55.64 33.96 7.23
N THR A 408 55.66 32.79 6.62
CA THR A 408 55.83 31.52 7.35
C THR A 408 57.21 31.46 8.02
N HIS A 409 57.31 30.80 9.18
CA HIS A 409 58.59 30.64 9.87
C HIS A 409 59.67 29.90 9.06
N HIS A 410 60.92 30.05 9.51
CA HIS A 410 62.09 29.41 8.91
C HIS A 410 62.21 27.91 9.28
N ASN A 411 62.81 27.11 8.39
CA ASN A 411 63.15 25.67 8.55
C ASN A 411 62.02 24.63 8.67
N THR A 412 60.74 25.02 8.59
CA THR A 412 59.62 24.05 8.60
C THR A 412 58.58 24.43 7.57
N HIS A 413 58.04 23.45 6.85
CA HIS A 413 56.82 23.67 6.06
C HIS A 413 55.66 23.97 7.01
N THR A 414 54.79 24.90 6.62
CA THR A 414 53.62 25.29 7.41
C THR A 414 52.42 24.46 6.98
N THR A 415 51.83 23.72 7.93
CA THR A 415 50.60 22.97 7.72
C THR A 415 49.40 23.91 7.57
N LEU A 416 48.43 23.46 6.77
CA LEU A 416 47.18 24.15 6.52
C LEU A 416 46.04 23.38 7.20
N SER A 417 45.01 24.10 7.63
CA SER A 417 43.77 23.54 8.14
C SER A 417 42.60 23.92 7.25
N THR A 418 41.53 23.11 7.24
CA THR A 418 40.21 23.47 6.71
C THR A 418 39.42 24.27 7.73
N LEU A 419 38.28 24.83 7.34
CA LEU A 419 37.42 25.59 8.25
C LEU A 419 36.84 24.70 9.37
N SER A 420 36.58 23.42 9.07
CA SER A 420 36.27 22.39 10.08
C SER A 420 37.46 21.97 10.97
N GLY A 421 38.64 22.61 10.86
CA GLY A 421 39.82 22.32 11.67
C GLY A 421 40.67 21.12 11.22
N ASN A 422 40.29 20.43 10.13
CA ASN A 422 41.03 19.27 9.63
C ASN A 422 42.33 19.69 8.93
N THR A 423 43.42 18.94 9.11
CA THR A 423 44.67 19.19 8.40
C THR A 423 44.53 18.89 6.89
N VAL A 424 44.99 19.81 6.05
CA VAL A 424 45.16 19.60 4.61
C VAL A 424 46.43 18.75 4.39
N THR A 425 46.27 17.56 3.83
CA THR A 425 47.35 16.55 3.77
C THR A 425 48.11 16.51 2.45
N ASN A 426 47.57 17.10 1.39
CA ASN A 426 48.11 17.03 0.03
C ASN A 426 48.99 18.24 -0.35
N ARG A 427 49.14 19.23 0.52
CA ARG A 427 50.00 20.41 0.31
C ARG A 427 50.29 21.13 1.63
N ALA A 428 51.35 21.92 1.61
CA ALA A 428 51.79 22.78 2.70
C ALA A 428 52.44 24.05 2.14
N LEU A 429 52.61 25.08 2.96
CA LEU A 429 53.34 26.28 2.55
C LEU A 429 54.85 26.09 2.78
N ALA A 430 55.66 26.57 1.84
CA ALA A 430 57.12 26.51 1.94
C ALA A 430 57.63 27.36 3.11
N ALA A 431 58.73 26.94 3.74
CA ALA A 431 59.37 27.73 4.80
C ALA A 431 59.80 29.13 4.27
N ASN A 432 59.75 30.14 5.13
CA ASN A 432 60.13 31.53 4.81
C ASN A 432 59.44 32.16 3.58
N SER A 433 58.26 31.65 3.19
CA SER A 433 57.48 32.17 2.07
C SER A 433 56.44 33.20 2.51
N ASN A 434 56.03 34.08 1.59
CA ASN A 434 55.10 35.17 1.87
C ASN A 434 53.72 34.87 1.29
N TRP A 435 52.67 35.05 2.08
CA TRP A 435 51.29 34.75 1.70
C TRP A 435 50.39 35.93 2.00
N TYR A 436 49.54 36.27 1.05
CA TYR A 436 48.44 37.18 1.28
C TYR A 436 47.34 36.42 2.03
N ALA A 437 46.91 36.97 3.16
CA ALA A 437 45.76 36.48 3.89
C ALA A 437 44.58 37.44 3.71
N SER A 438 43.42 36.94 3.30
CA SER A 438 42.25 37.81 3.06
C SER A 438 41.53 38.24 4.35
N GLY A 439 41.83 37.60 5.46
CA GLY A 439 41.15 37.78 6.75
C GLY A 439 41.40 36.60 7.67
N HIS A 440 40.63 36.52 8.75
CA HIS A 440 40.78 35.46 9.76
C HIS A 440 39.45 34.94 10.29
N VAL A 441 39.51 33.77 10.91
CA VAL A 441 38.44 33.12 11.69
C VAL A 441 39.03 32.63 13.02
N PHE A 442 38.15 32.24 13.95
CA PHE A 442 38.53 31.47 15.12
C PHE A 442 38.04 30.04 14.95
N ILE A 443 38.95 29.07 14.97
CA ILE A 443 38.64 27.64 14.92
C ILE A 443 39.03 27.08 16.27
N ASP A 444 38.07 26.51 16.99
CA ASP A 444 38.25 26.03 18.37
C ASP A 444 38.84 27.09 19.33
N GLY A 445 38.49 28.36 19.10
CA GLY A 445 38.97 29.49 19.89
C GLY A 445 40.33 30.05 19.48
N GLU A 446 41.04 29.38 18.57
CA GLU A 446 42.37 29.80 18.09
C GLU A 446 42.27 30.56 16.77
N LYS A 447 43.13 31.56 16.56
CA LYS A 447 43.07 32.45 15.39
C LYS A 447 43.76 31.82 14.18
N TYR A 448 43.06 31.79 13.04
CA TYR A 448 43.60 31.33 11.76
C TYR A 448 43.39 32.33 10.63
N TYR A 449 44.40 32.49 9.78
CA TYR A 449 44.34 33.36 8.60
C TYR A 449 44.04 32.58 7.32
N ARG A 450 43.16 33.14 6.47
CA ARG A 450 42.78 32.53 5.21
C ARG A 450 43.78 32.81 4.11
N VAL A 451 44.46 31.79 3.60
CA VAL A 451 45.43 31.92 2.49
C VAL A 451 44.91 31.39 1.15
N ALA A 452 43.87 30.53 1.17
CA ALA A 452 43.14 30.12 -0.03
C ALA A 452 41.69 29.72 0.30
N THR A 453 40.97 29.15 -0.66
CA THR A 453 39.62 28.60 -0.42
C THR A 453 39.70 27.38 0.48
N ASN A 454 39.09 27.46 1.66
CA ASN A 454 39.13 26.43 2.70
C ASN A 454 40.54 26.04 3.18
N GLU A 455 41.52 26.94 3.05
CA GLU A 455 42.89 26.69 3.52
C GLU A 455 43.32 27.83 4.44
N TRP A 456 43.64 27.46 5.68
CA TRP A 456 43.85 28.37 6.80
C TRP A 456 45.18 28.08 7.50
N ILE A 457 45.86 29.11 7.97
CA ILE A 457 47.11 28.98 8.74
C ILE A 457 46.89 29.46 10.17
N HIS A 458 47.37 28.69 11.14
CA HIS A 458 47.38 29.12 12.54
C HIS A 458 48.25 30.38 12.70
N VAL A 459 47.85 31.31 13.57
CA VAL A 459 48.60 32.55 13.82
C VAL A 459 50.06 32.31 14.17
N ASP A 460 50.36 31.31 15.00
CA ASP A 460 51.72 30.94 15.42
C ASP A 460 52.58 30.28 14.33
N HIS A 461 52.07 30.11 13.11
CA HIS A 461 52.84 29.56 11.99
C HIS A 461 53.51 30.62 11.11
N GLY A 462 53.31 31.90 11.42
CA GLY A 462 53.96 32.98 10.69
C GLY A 462 53.98 34.31 11.44
N VAL A 463 54.57 35.30 10.78
CA VAL A 463 54.67 36.69 11.27
C VAL A 463 53.94 37.59 10.28
N GLU A 464 52.96 38.35 10.77
CA GLU A 464 52.39 39.47 10.03
C GLU A 464 53.46 40.53 9.78
N TYR A 465 53.58 41.00 8.55
CA TYR A 465 54.56 42.02 8.21
C TYR A 465 54.08 42.99 7.13
N GLU A 466 54.63 44.20 7.17
CA GLU A 466 54.53 45.19 6.11
C GLU A 466 55.85 45.27 5.36
N LYS A 467 55.79 45.44 4.03
CA LYS A 467 56.99 45.68 3.22
C LYS A 467 57.43 47.13 3.42
N ILE A 468 58.69 47.31 3.74
CA ILE A 468 59.33 48.62 3.81
C ILE A 468 60.62 48.61 3.00
N SER A 469 61.27 49.76 2.91
CA SER A 469 62.63 49.87 2.38
C SER A 469 63.35 50.94 3.17
N GLY A 470 64.50 50.61 3.75
CA GLY A 470 65.29 51.58 4.50
C GLY A 470 66.54 50.96 5.10
N VAL A 471 67.26 51.76 5.89
CA VAL A 471 68.44 51.30 6.61
C VAL A 471 68.24 51.51 8.10
N VAL A 472 68.23 50.43 8.87
CA VAL A 472 68.24 50.49 10.33
C VAL A 472 69.65 50.73 10.84
N THR A 473 69.81 51.67 11.76
CA THR A 473 71.07 51.93 12.48
C THR A 473 70.89 51.61 13.96
N ALA A 474 71.74 50.74 14.51
CA ALA A 474 71.64 50.34 15.91
C ALA A 474 72.07 51.47 16.86
N LYS A 475 71.19 51.86 17.80
CA LYS A 475 71.47 52.90 18.81
C LYS A 475 72.48 52.40 19.87
N GLU A 476 72.46 51.11 20.12
CA GLU A 476 73.32 50.37 21.04
C GLU A 476 73.54 48.92 20.54
N THR A 477 74.14 48.05 21.36
CA THR A 477 74.21 46.63 21.03
C THR A 477 72.81 46.01 21.07
N ALA A 478 72.25 45.67 19.90
CA ALA A 478 70.85 45.26 19.78
C ALA A 478 70.71 43.75 19.51
N GLN A 479 70.10 43.02 20.44
CA GLN A 479 69.85 41.57 20.32
C GLN A 479 68.91 41.24 19.15
N LEU A 480 69.25 40.21 18.36
CA LEU A 480 68.40 39.72 17.27
C LEU A 480 67.52 38.55 17.71
N TYR A 481 66.34 38.46 17.08
CA TYR A 481 65.33 37.43 17.31
C TYR A 481 64.93 36.77 16.00
N SER A 482 64.64 35.47 16.05
CA SER A 482 64.01 34.74 14.96
C SER A 482 62.54 35.16 14.77
N SER A 483 61.93 34.80 13.65
CA SER A 483 60.49 34.98 13.43
C SER A 483 59.62 34.30 14.49
N LYS A 484 60.14 33.28 15.19
CA LYS A 484 59.48 32.63 16.35
C LYS A 484 59.70 33.36 17.68
N GLY A 485 60.29 34.54 17.67
CA GLY A 485 60.61 35.31 18.87
C GLY A 485 61.72 34.75 19.74
N LYS A 486 62.48 33.74 19.28
CA LYS A 486 63.64 33.21 20.00
C LYS A 486 64.88 34.04 19.73
N LYS A 487 65.64 34.40 20.77
CA LYS A 487 66.95 35.07 20.63
C LYS A 487 67.88 34.24 19.73
N THR A 488 68.53 34.89 18.78
CA THR A 488 69.61 34.27 17.99
C THR A 488 70.96 34.48 18.67
N HIS A 489 72.00 33.82 18.16
CA HIS A 489 73.37 34.01 18.65
C HIS A 489 74.04 35.30 18.11
N ARG A 490 73.27 36.21 17.49
CA ARG A 490 73.75 37.45 16.88
C ARG A 490 73.12 38.69 17.52
N ALA A 491 73.85 39.80 17.45
CA ALA A 491 73.41 41.13 17.82
C ALA A 491 74.00 42.15 16.85
N LEU A 492 73.34 43.28 16.67
CA LEU A 492 73.88 44.40 15.91
C LEU A 492 74.81 45.21 16.82
N MET A 493 76.01 45.52 16.37
CA MET A 493 76.93 46.40 17.09
C MET A 493 76.41 47.85 17.04
N LYS A 494 76.61 48.63 18.10
CA LYS A 494 76.26 50.06 18.11
C LYS A 494 76.79 50.78 16.85
N ASN A 495 75.94 51.60 16.23
CA ASN A 495 76.18 52.33 14.97
C ASN A 495 76.32 51.48 13.70
N SER A 496 76.18 50.15 13.78
CA SER A 496 76.13 49.31 12.57
C SER A 496 74.83 49.55 11.79
N LYS A 497 74.90 49.39 10.47
CA LYS A 497 73.82 49.70 9.53
C LYS A 497 73.42 48.46 8.74
N PHE A 498 72.13 48.18 8.66
CA PHE A 498 71.59 47.05 7.93
C PHE A 498 70.39 47.48 7.08
N VAL A 499 70.31 46.95 5.87
CA VAL A 499 69.12 47.12 5.04
C VAL A 499 67.97 46.37 5.70
N THR A 500 66.81 47.02 5.79
CA THR A 500 65.55 46.40 6.18
C THR A 500 64.57 46.46 5.02
N ASP A 501 63.81 45.39 4.85
CA ASP A 501 62.76 45.28 3.85
C ASP A 501 61.39 44.91 4.44
N LYS A 502 61.34 44.69 5.75
CA LYS A 502 60.10 44.33 6.47
C LYS A 502 60.07 44.91 7.88
N VAL A 503 58.88 45.30 8.30
CA VAL A 503 58.53 45.54 9.70
C VAL A 503 57.40 44.58 10.07
N GLY A 504 57.46 43.98 11.26
CA GLY A 504 56.47 43.02 11.72
C GLY A 504 56.39 42.95 13.23
N THR A 505 55.34 42.35 13.74
CA THR A 505 55.10 42.21 15.19
C THR A 505 55.50 40.82 15.65
N ILE A 506 56.49 40.75 16.55
CA ILE A 506 56.99 39.48 17.12
C ILE A 506 56.94 39.61 18.65
N ASN A 507 56.25 38.69 19.33
CA ASN A 507 56.02 38.74 20.79
C ASN A 507 55.46 40.11 21.26
N GLY A 508 54.58 40.72 20.47
CA GLY A 508 53.97 42.03 20.77
C GLY A 508 54.89 43.25 20.57
N GLN A 509 56.10 43.05 20.05
CA GLN A 509 57.05 44.13 19.75
C GLN A 509 57.18 44.34 18.25
N THR A 510 57.16 45.60 17.82
CA THR A 510 57.52 45.98 16.45
C THR A 510 59.00 45.72 16.21
N MET A 511 59.32 44.95 15.17
CA MET A 511 60.69 44.60 14.82
C MET A 511 60.96 44.80 13.33
N TYR A 512 62.20 45.19 12.99
CA TYR A 512 62.68 45.30 11.62
C TYR A 512 63.49 44.06 11.22
N ARG A 513 63.27 43.55 10.01
CA ARG A 513 64.04 42.42 9.50
C ARG A 513 65.40 42.87 8.97
N VAL A 514 66.47 42.22 9.41
CA VAL A 514 67.85 42.53 8.99
C VAL A 514 68.59 41.35 8.33
N ALA A 515 68.01 40.14 8.38
CA ALA A 515 68.47 38.96 7.65
C ALA A 515 67.30 37.98 7.40
N SER A 516 67.57 36.81 6.80
CA SER A 516 66.55 35.85 6.36
C SER A 516 65.53 35.43 7.42
N ASP A 517 65.96 35.30 8.69
CA ASP A 517 65.12 35.01 9.84
C ASP A 517 65.66 35.74 11.08
N GLU A 518 66.04 37.01 10.90
CA GLU A 518 66.50 37.84 12.03
C GLU A 518 65.85 39.21 12.03
N TRP A 519 65.36 39.55 13.21
CA TRP A 519 64.56 40.71 13.50
C TRP A 519 65.17 41.45 14.68
N VAL A 520 65.19 42.78 14.59
CA VAL A 520 65.68 43.67 15.65
C VAL A 520 64.53 44.54 16.18
N PRO A 521 64.35 44.68 17.51
CA PRO A 521 63.32 45.55 18.06
C PRO A 521 63.47 47.00 17.57
N GLU A 522 62.36 47.62 17.19
CA GLU A 522 62.31 49.00 16.71
C GLU A 522 62.91 49.99 17.72
N GLU A 523 62.65 49.79 19.01
CA GLU A 523 63.15 50.67 20.07
C GLU A 523 64.69 50.78 20.09
N LEU A 524 65.40 49.72 19.69
CA LEU A 524 66.86 49.64 19.72
C LEU A 524 67.54 50.21 18.46
N VAL A 525 66.77 50.60 17.44
CA VAL A 525 67.29 51.09 16.16
C VAL A 525 66.63 52.40 15.73
N SER A 526 67.26 53.13 14.82
CA SER A 526 66.61 54.20 14.04
C SER A 526 66.49 53.76 12.59
N LEU A 527 65.31 53.97 11.98
CA LEU A 527 65.07 53.76 10.55
C LEU A 527 65.40 55.06 9.80
N ASN A 528 66.27 54.98 8.78
CA ASN A 528 66.64 56.10 7.90
C ASN A 528 66.38 55.77 6.43
#